data_AF-A0A499UWS2-F1
#
_entry.id   AF-A0A499UWS2-F1
#
_cell.length_a   1.000
_cell.length_b   1.000
_cell.length_c   1.000
_cell.angle_alpha   90.00
_cell.angle_beta   90.00
_cell.angle_gamma   90.00
#
_symmetry.space_group_name_H-M   'P 1'
#
loop_
_entity.id
_entity.type
_entity.pdbx_description
1 polymer ?
#
loop_
_entity_poly.entity_id
_entity_poly.type
_entity_poly.pdbx_seq_one_letter_code
_entity_poly.pdbx_strand_id
1 'polypeptide(L)'
;MIVGVGIDVAGIDRFAEALERTPGMADRLFVERELWLPSGERRGMASLAARFAAKEALAKSLGAPGGLRWTDAEILTEPSGRPRLSVRGTIAVCAERLGCGGCTSP
;
A
#
# COMPACT_ATOMS: atom_id res chain seq x y z
N MET A 1 -16.31 9.13 13.62
CA MET A 1 -17.10 8.65 12.46
C MET A 1 -16.22 7.72 11.65
N ILE A 2 -16.71 6.55 11.24
CA ILE A 2 -15.97 5.58 10.40
C ILE A 2 -16.59 5.62 9.00
N VAL A 3 -15.75 5.78 7.98
CA VAL A 3 -16.20 5.92 6.58
C VAL A 3 -16.26 4.57 5.86
N GLY A 4 -15.36 3.65 6.19
CA GLY A 4 -15.31 2.32 5.61
C GLY A 4 -14.27 1.45 6.29
N VAL A 5 -14.34 0.14 6.02
CA VAL A 5 -13.37 -0.86 6.47
C VAL A 5 -13.01 -1.74 5.29
N GLY A 6 -11.74 -2.14 5.21
CA GLY A 6 -11.27 -3.07 4.19
C GLY A 6 -10.39 -4.14 4.81
N ILE A 7 -10.50 -5.35 4.28
CA ILE A 7 -9.69 -6.50 4.65
C ILE A 7 -9.17 -7.17 3.38
N ASP A 8 -7.93 -7.61 3.42
CA ASP A 8 -7.31 -8.36 2.35
C ASP A 8 -6.30 -9.38 2.90
N VAL A 9 -6.14 -10.49 2.17
CA VAL A 9 -5.20 -11.56 2.50
C VAL A 9 -4.48 -11.93 1.22
N ALA A 10 -3.14 -11.82 1.25
CA ALA A 10 -2.28 -12.17 0.14
C ALA A 10 -1.46 -13.43 0.46
N GLY A 11 -1.61 -14.48 -0.35
CA GLY A 11 -0.74 -15.66 -0.27
C GLY A 11 0.66 -15.34 -0.79
N ILE A 12 1.69 -15.61 0.01
CA ILE A 12 3.08 -15.22 -0.28
C ILE A 12 3.57 -15.86 -1.58
N ASP A 13 3.35 -17.17 -1.76
CA ASP A 13 3.83 -17.89 -2.94
C ASP A 13 3.13 -17.40 -4.21
N ARG A 14 1.80 -17.25 -4.16
CA ARG A 14 1.01 -16.70 -5.28
C ARG A 14 1.43 -15.29 -5.65
N PHE A 15 1.77 -14.47 -4.65
CA PHE A 15 2.27 -13.12 -4.88
C PHE A 15 3.66 -13.12 -5.51
N ALA A 16 4.55 -14.01 -5.05
CA ALA A 16 5.88 -14.20 -5.63
C ALA A 16 5.79 -14.60 -7.10
N GLU A 17 5.01 -15.63 -7.41
CA GLU A 17 4.76 -16.10 -8.78
C GLU A 17 4.20 -14.97 -9.67
N ALA A 18 3.32 -14.13 -9.14
CA ALA A 18 2.76 -13.01 -9.90
C ALA A 18 3.81 -11.95 -10.25
N LEU A 19 4.70 -11.63 -9.31
CA LEU A 19 5.81 -10.70 -9.54
C LEU A 19 6.83 -11.25 -10.53
N GLU A 20 7.16 -12.54 -10.44
CA GLU A 20 8.08 -13.20 -11.38
C GLU A 20 7.50 -13.27 -12.79
N ARG A 21 6.21 -13.61 -12.90
CA ARG A 21 5.50 -13.70 -14.19
C ARG A 21 5.35 -12.35 -14.89
N THR A 22 5.37 -11.25 -14.14
CA THR A 22 5.05 -9.91 -14.68
C THR A 22 6.17 -8.91 -14.40
N PRO A 23 7.16 -8.78 -15.31
CA PRO A 23 8.23 -7.80 -15.17
C PRO A 23 7.69 -6.36 -14.98
N GLY A 24 8.25 -5.64 -14.02
CA GLY A 24 7.83 -4.27 -13.66
C GLY A 24 6.55 -4.19 -12.81
N MET A 25 5.94 -5.31 -12.42
CA MET A 25 4.79 -5.29 -11.52
C MET A 25 5.14 -4.71 -10.15
N ALA A 26 6.33 -5.01 -9.62
CA ALA A 26 6.80 -4.44 -8.35
C ALA A 26 6.83 -2.91 -8.40
N ASP A 27 7.37 -2.32 -9.46
CA ASP A 27 7.48 -0.85 -9.63
C ASP A 27 6.11 -0.17 -9.83
N ARG A 28 5.12 -0.93 -10.34
CA ARG A 28 3.74 -0.45 -10.44
C ARG A 28 3.01 -0.50 -9.11
N LEU A 29 3.31 -1.47 -8.26
CA LEU A 29 2.63 -1.68 -6.97
C LEU A 29 3.25 -0.87 -5.84
N PHE A 30 4.56 -0.69 -5.85
CA PHE A 30 5.32 -0.15 -4.74
C PHE A 30 6.10 1.09 -5.16
N VAL A 31 6.29 2.00 -4.20
CA VAL A 31 7.33 3.01 -4.34
C VAL A 31 8.68 2.42 -3.96
N GLU A 32 9.77 3.03 -4.42
CA GLU A 32 11.13 2.52 -4.17
C GLU A 32 11.39 2.21 -2.69
N ARG A 33 11.05 3.14 -1.79
CA ARG A 33 11.22 3.00 -0.33
C ARG A 33 10.48 1.81 0.30
N GLU A 34 9.44 1.30 -0.34
CA GLU A 34 8.75 0.09 0.13
C GLU A 34 9.50 -1.19 -0.24
N LEU A 35 10.34 -1.16 -1.27
CA LEU A 35 11.10 -2.31 -1.76
C LEU A 35 12.36 -2.60 -0.93
N TRP A 36 12.73 -1.69 -0.03
CA TRP A 36 13.93 -1.79 0.80
C TRP A 36 13.59 -1.73 2.28
N LEU A 37 14.42 -2.38 3.08
CA LEU A 37 14.46 -2.23 4.53
C LEU A 37 15.22 -0.94 4.89
N PRO A 38 15.00 -0.38 6.10
CA PRO A 38 15.82 0.73 6.59
C PRO A 38 17.32 0.42 6.63
N SER A 39 17.70 -0.87 6.71
CA SER A 39 19.09 -1.33 6.62
C SER A 39 19.72 -1.18 5.23
N GLY A 40 18.91 -0.92 4.19
CA GLY A 40 19.35 -0.89 2.79
C GLY A 40 19.26 -2.24 2.08
N GLU A 41 18.83 -3.30 2.76
CA GLU A 41 18.61 -4.62 2.15
C GLU A 41 17.27 -4.67 1.42
N ARG A 42 17.16 -5.51 0.37
CA ARG A 42 15.88 -5.75 -0.30
C ARG A 42 14.88 -6.32 0.68
N ARG A 43 13.66 -5.78 0.66
CA ARG A 43 12.58 -6.26 1.50
C ARG A 43 12.14 -7.66 1.08
N GLY A 44 12.01 -8.56 2.06
CA GLY A 44 11.58 -9.94 1.83
C GLY A 44 10.15 -10.06 1.30
N MET A 45 9.88 -11.15 0.57
CA MET A 45 8.62 -11.39 -0.15
C MET A 45 7.39 -11.35 0.76
N ALA A 46 7.45 -11.95 1.96
CA ALA A 46 6.36 -11.90 2.93
C ALA A 46 5.98 -10.46 3.34
N SER A 47 6.98 -9.59 3.48
CA SER A 47 6.79 -8.19 3.87
C SER A 47 6.24 -7.34 2.72
N LEU A 48 6.55 -7.70 1.46
CA LEU A 48 5.95 -7.09 0.27
C LEU A 48 4.49 -7.56 0.07
N ALA A 49 4.22 -8.85 0.23
CA ALA A 49 2.86 -9.40 0.18
C ALA A 49 1.94 -8.74 1.23
N ALA A 50 2.43 -8.54 2.45
CA ALA A 50 1.69 -7.82 3.49
C ALA A 50 1.40 -6.35 3.13
N ARG A 51 2.34 -5.67 2.45
CA ARG A 51 2.11 -4.29 1.95
C ARG A 51 1.11 -4.24 0.82
N PHE A 52 1.17 -5.21 -0.09
CA PHE A 52 0.18 -5.36 -1.15
C PHE A 52 -1.22 -5.53 -0.55
N ALA A 53 -1.39 -6.46 0.40
CA ALA A 53 -2.64 -6.65 1.11
C ALA A 53 -3.10 -5.39 1.85
N ALA A 54 -2.20 -4.64 2.49
CA ALA A 54 -2.54 -3.38 3.13
C ALA A 54 -3.07 -2.32 2.14
N LYS A 55 -2.50 -2.24 0.92
CA LYS A 55 -2.98 -1.33 -0.12
C LYS A 55 -4.33 -1.77 -0.70
N GLU A 56 -4.55 -3.07 -0.87
CA GLU A 56 -5.85 -3.63 -1.26
C GLU A 56 -6.92 -3.34 -0.20
N ALA A 57 -6.59 -3.54 1.08
CA ALA A 57 -7.48 -3.21 2.19
C ALA A 57 -7.82 -1.71 2.23
N LEU A 58 -6.85 -0.84 1.96
CA LEU A 58 -7.09 0.60 1.81
C LEU A 58 -8.07 0.88 0.66
N ALA A 59 -7.82 0.34 -0.54
CA ALA A 59 -8.69 0.53 -1.69
C ALA A 59 -10.14 0.12 -1.38
N LYS A 60 -10.32 -1.04 -0.71
CA LYS A 60 -11.64 -1.53 -0.26
C LYS A 60 -12.31 -0.59 0.74
N SER A 61 -11.57 -0.05 1.71
CA SER A 61 -12.12 0.91 2.68
C SER A 61 -12.61 2.22 2.04
N LEU A 62 -12.07 2.56 0.86
CA LEU A 62 -12.47 3.72 0.06
C LEU A 62 -13.58 3.39 -0.96
N GLY A 63 -14.09 2.15 -0.97
CA GLY A 63 -15.12 1.69 -1.90
C GLY A 63 -14.59 1.20 -3.26
N ALA A 64 -13.28 0.93 -3.37
CA ALA A 64 -12.58 0.45 -4.56
C ALA A 64 -12.88 1.22 -5.88
N PRO A 65 -12.79 2.56 -5.89
CA PRO A 65 -13.01 3.32 -7.10
C PRO A 65 -11.91 3.04 -8.15
N GLY A 66 -12.29 3.03 -9.43
CA GLY A 66 -11.32 2.96 -10.52
C GLY A 66 -10.40 4.17 -10.57
N GLY A 67 -9.22 4.01 -11.18
CA GLY A 67 -8.26 5.11 -11.41
C GLY A 67 -7.32 5.42 -10.23
N LEU A 68 -7.41 4.65 -9.14
CA LEU A 68 -6.45 4.72 -8.04
C LEU A 68 -5.07 4.20 -8.46
N ARG A 69 -4.02 4.93 -8.11
CA ARG A 69 -2.63 4.52 -8.35
C ARG A 69 -2.07 3.85 -7.10
N TRP A 70 -1.51 2.64 -7.24
CA TRP A 70 -0.90 1.92 -6.12
C TRP A 70 0.25 2.68 -5.45
N THR A 71 1.03 3.42 -6.24
CA THR A 71 2.16 4.21 -5.75
C THR A 71 1.74 5.49 -5.02
N ASP A 72 0.48 5.89 -5.10
CA ASP A 72 -0.08 7.01 -4.33
C ASP A 72 -0.44 6.61 -2.89
N ALA A 73 -0.44 5.31 -2.59
CA ALA A 73 -0.49 4.78 -1.24
C ALA A 73 0.89 4.20 -0.88
N GLU A 74 1.36 4.48 0.32
CA GLU A 74 2.64 3.98 0.82
C GLU A 74 2.52 3.48 2.26
N ILE A 75 3.08 2.30 2.51
CA ILE A 75 3.27 1.76 3.84
C ILE A 75 4.68 2.06 4.36
N LEU A 76 4.76 3.12 5.18
CA LEU A 76 5.93 3.51 5.96
C LEU A 76 6.17 2.55 7.13
N THR A 77 7.42 2.41 7.55
CA THR A 77 7.80 1.73 8.80
C THR A 77 8.42 2.75 9.74
N GLU A 78 7.76 3.02 10.86
CA GLU A 78 8.30 3.88 11.91
C GLU A 78 9.50 3.20 12.60
N PRO A 79 10.37 3.97 13.30
CA PRO A 79 11.46 3.39 14.10
C PRO A 79 11.00 2.37 15.15
N SER A 80 9.76 2.47 15.61
CA SER A 80 9.11 1.53 16.52
C SER A 80 8.77 0.17 15.87
N GLY A 81 8.90 0.05 14.55
CA GLY A 81 8.43 -1.07 13.75
C GLY A 81 6.94 -0.98 13.37
N ARG A 82 6.21 0.02 13.89
CA ARG A 82 4.79 0.23 13.57
C ARG A 82 4.63 0.66 12.10
N PRO A 83 3.73 0.02 11.32
CA PRO A 83 3.41 0.49 9.98
C PRO A 83 2.54 1.74 10.03
N ARG A 84 2.81 2.71 9.14
CA ARG A 84 1.93 3.86 8.88
C ARG A 84 1.57 3.92 7.40
N LEU A 85 0.32 4.27 7.13
CA LEU A 85 -0.12 4.59 5.78
C LEU A 85 0.10 6.08 5.51
N SER A 86 0.76 6.38 4.40
CA SER A 86 0.84 7.72 3.82
C SER A 86 0.15 7.70 2.46
N VAL A 87 -0.74 8.65 2.22
CA VAL A 87 -1.51 8.76 0.97
C VAL A 87 -1.26 10.10 0.30
N ARG A 88 -1.23 10.10 -1.02
CA ARG A 88 -1.11 11.30 -1.86
C ARG A 88 -1.95 11.14 -3.12
N GLY A 89 -1.91 12.15 -4.00
CA GLY A 89 -2.44 12.06 -5.36
C GLY A 89 -3.87 11.54 -5.41
N THR A 90 -4.09 10.51 -6.24
CA THR A 90 -5.42 9.91 -6.48
C THR A 90 -6.09 9.38 -5.22
N ILE A 91 -5.32 8.82 -4.28
CA ILE A 91 -5.83 8.25 -3.03
C ILE A 91 -6.23 9.36 -2.06
N ALA A 92 -5.39 10.40 -1.92
CA ALA A 92 -5.69 11.52 -1.03
C ALA A 92 -6.96 12.26 -1.47
N VAL A 93 -7.09 12.56 -2.78
CA VAL A 93 -8.30 13.18 -3.35
C VAL A 93 -9.55 12.33 -3.07
N CYS A 94 -9.43 11.00 -3.22
CA CYS A 94 -10.55 10.11 -2.90
C CYS A 94 -10.89 10.11 -1.41
N ALA A 95 -9.88 10.10 -0.53
CA ALA A 95 -10.07 10.14 0.92
C ALA A 95 -10.73 11.45 1.37
N GLU A 96 -10.31 12.59 0.84
CA GLU A 96 -10.91 13.90 1.11
C GLU A 96 -12.38 13.96 0.73
N ARG A 97 -12.74 13.47 -0.47
CA ARG A 97 -14.14 13.40 -0.93
C ARG A 97 -15.04 12.57 0.01
N LEU A 98 -14.45 11.59 0.69
CA LEU A 98 -15.16 10.75 1.66
C LEU A 98 -15.09 11.29 3.10
N GLY A 99 -14.44 12.42 3.34
CA GLY A 99 -14.28 13.02 4.66
C GLY A 99 -13.15 12.43 5.51
N CYS A 100 -12.19 11.73 4.90
CA CYS A 100 -11.06 11.05 5.56
C CYS A 100 -9.72 11.83 5.49
N GLY A 101 -9.71 13.09 5.06
CA GLY A 101 -8.49 13.86 4.69
C GLY A 101 -7.50 14.23 5.82
N GLY A 102 -7.62 13.67 7.03
CA GLY A 102 -6.83 14.09 8.19
C GLY A 102 -5.43 13.46 8.34
N CYS A 103 -4.98 12.62 7.39
CA CYS A 103 -3.68 11.94 7.46
C CYS A 103 -2.75 12.37 6.33
N THR A 104 -2.59 13.68 6.12
CA THR A 104 -1.46 14.21 5.35
C THR A 104 -0.34 14.50 6.35
N SER A 105 0.75 13.74 6.29
CA SER A 105 1.99 14.15 6.98
C SER A 105 2.44 15.51 6.41
N PRO A 106 2.97 16.42 7.25
CA PRO A 106 3.52 17.70 6.79
C PRO A 106 4.74 17.54 5.88
#